data_AF-A0A7W9J5R5-F1
#
_entry.id   AF-A0A7W9J5R5-F1
#
_cell.length_a   1.000
_cell.length_b   1.000
_cell.length_c   1.000
_cell.angle_alpha   90.00
_cell.angle_beta   90.00
_cell.angle_gamma   90.00
#
_symmetry.space_group_name_H-M   'P 1'
#
loop_
_entity.id
_entity.type
_entity.pdbx_description
1 polymer ?
#
loop_
_entity_poly.entity_id
_entity_poly.type
_entity_poly.pdbx_seq_one_letter_code
_entity_poly.pdbx_strand_id
1 'polypeptide(L)'
;MAEESWGRVADDGTVFVRTKDGERTVGQWPDANPEEALAFYTRRYDALAFEVDLLEKRVQAGTVSPDDARAAVKKVTSSITDAQAVGDLDGLLTRLEALTPLVAQQREKKKAERAAKVEEAREAKTKIATEAETIAAGTDWRHGVTRLRELLDEWKALPRLDKSSDDELWHRFSSARTTYTRHRKQHFAELSSKRDEAATVKERLAAEAETIATSTDWGPTSGRFRDLMRQWKAAGPAPREVDDKLWARFRSAQDTFFGARDAVQAEENVEQQANLQAKEALLVEIEAILPVNDAKAARDQLRGLLDRWDEIGKVPRDSMRSIDGRLRAVEQAVKSAEDEVWNNTNPEARARAEATVKQLQSLITDLEKQATKHESQGNARKAKEAREAIAARREWLTQAQNALSDFS
;
A
#
# COMPACT_ATOMS: atom_id res chain seq x y z
N MET A 1 -96.05 -28.04 -14.75
CA MET A 1 -96.31 -26.62 -15.07
C MET A 1 -96.52 -26.56 -16.57
N ALA A 2 -97.59 -25.91 -17.02
CA ALA A 2 -98.12 -25.98 -18.37
C ALA A 2 -97.03 -25.74 -19.44
N GLU A 3 -97.09 -26.45 -20.56
CA GLU A 3 -96.36 -26.07 -21.78
C GLU A 3 -96.85 -24.68 -22.19
N GLU A 4 -96.18 -23.65 -21.69
CA GLU A 4 -96.43 -22.28 -22.10
C GLU A 4 -95.93 -22.15 -23.55
N SER A 5 -96.84 -22.20 -24.51
CA SER A 5 -96.52 -21.92 -25.89
C SER A 5 -96.04 -20.47 -25.99
N TRP A 6 -94.74 -20.28 -26.25
CA TRP A 6 -94.13 -18.95 -26.38
C TRP A 6 -94.65 -18.14 -27.57
N GLY A 7 -95.45 -18.75 -28.45
CA GLY A 7 -96.14 -18.03 -29.50
C GLY A 7 -97.46 -18.68 -29.89
N ARG A 8 -98.28 -17.89 -30.60
CA ARG A 8 -99.55 -18.30 -31.19
C ARG A 8 -99.64 -17.80 -32.62
N VAL A 9 -100.42 -18.51 -33.45
CA VAL A 9 -100.76 -18.08 -34.80
C VAL A 9 -102.24 -17.73 -34.81
N ALA A 10 -102.60 -16.56 -35.34
CA ALA A 10 -103.99 -16.17 -35.55
C ALA A 10 -104.54 -16.80 -36.85
N ASP A 11 -105.87 -16.82 -36.99
CA ASP A 11 -106.55 -17.44 -38.13
C ASP A 11 -106.19 -16.80 -39.49
N ASP A 12 -105.62 -15.59 -39.49
CA ASP A 12 -105.12 -14.85 -40.66
C ASP A 12 -103.64 -15.13 -40.99
N GLY A 13 -103.02 -16.10 -40.30
CA GLY A 13 -101.62 -16.48 -40.45
C GLY A 13 -100.63 -15.56 -39.71
N THR A 14 -101.09 -14.63 -38.88
CA THR A 14 -100.23 -13.74 -38.09
C THR A 14 -99.65 -14.47 -36.89
N VAL A 15 -98.32 -14.47 -36.76
CA VAL A 15 -97.59 -15.11 -35.65
C VAL A 15 -97.26 -14.06 -34.58
N PHE A 16 -97.58 -14.39 -33.33
CA PHE A 16 -97.30 -13.60 -32.14
C PHE A 16 -96.32 -14.34 -31.23
N VAL A 17 -95.41 -13.60 -30.61
CA VAL A 17 -94.58 -14.08 -29.49
C VAL A 17 -95.09 -13.46 -28.19
N ARG A 18 -95.11 -14.24 -27.12
CA ARG A 18 -95.43 -13.76 -25.78
C ARG A 18 -94.16 -13.29 -25.08
N THR A 19 -94.17 -12.04 -24.64
CA THR A 19 -93.09 -11.42 -23.84
C THR A 19 -93.66 -10.93 -22.51
N LYS A 20 -92.79 -10.52 -21.57
CA LYS A 20 -93.18 -9.92 -20.30
C LYS A 20 -94.05 -8.66 -20.46
N ASP A 21 -93.89 -7.93 -21.57
CA ASP A 21 -94.58 -6.67 -21.88
C ASP A 21 -95.88 -6.91 -22.68
N GLY A 22 -96.23 -8.17 -22.95
CA GLY A 22 -97.43 -8.57 -23.70
C GLY A 22 -97.11 -9.36 -24.98
N GLU A 23 -98.12 -9.51 -25.84
CA GLU A 23 -97.96 -10.17 -27.15
C GLU A 23 -97.39 -9.20 -28.19
N ARG A 24 -96.37 -9.68 -28.92
CA ARG A 24 -95.72 -8.95 -30.00
C ARG A 24 -95.86 -9.70 -31.30
N THR A 25 -96.30 -9.04 -32.36
CA THR A 25 -96.30 -9.62 -33.71
C THR A 25 -94.87 -9.83 -34.20
N VAL A 26 -94.54 -11.05 -34.64
CA VAL A 26 -93.21 -11.39 -35.19
C VAL A 26 -93.21 -11.51 -36.71
N GLY A 27 -94.38 -11.69 -37.32
CA GLY A 27 -94.56 -11.72 -38.77
C GLY A 27 -95.86 -12.40 -39.17
N GLN A 28 -96.10 -12.50 -40.47
CA GLN A 28 -97.28 -13.15 -41.05
C GLN A 28 -96.84 -14.18 -42.08
N TRP A 29 -97.46 -15.35 -42.06
CA TRP A 29 -97.19 -16.43 -43.00
C TRP A 29 -98.50 -16.84 -43.70
N PRO A 30 -98.76 -16.37 -44.92
CA PRO A 30 -99.94 -16.74 -45.69
C PRO A 30 -99.89 -18.22 -46.11
N ASP A 31 -101.04 -18.90 -46.09
CA ASP A 31 -101.26 -20.24 -46.69
C ASP A 31 -100.50 -21.43 -46.08
N ALA A 32 -99.94 -21.32 -44.86
CA ALA A 32 -99.26 -22.45 -44.20
C ALA A 32 -99.96 -22.96 -42.93
N ASN A 33 -99.67 -24.21 -42.59
CA ASN A 33 -100.08 -24.82 -41.32
C ASN A 33 -99.49 -24.01 -40.15
N PRO A 34 -100.29 -23.61 -39.13
CA PRO A 34 -99.82 -22.94 -37.92
C PRO A 34 -98.57 -23.56 -37.26
N GLU A 35 -98.44 -24.89 -37.31
CA GLU A 35 -97.26 -25.59 -36.77
C GLU A 35 -95.97 -25.29 -37.55
N GLU A 36 -96.04 -25.17 -38.88
CA GLU A 36 -94.87 -24.88 -39.73
C GLU A 36 -94.40 -23.44 -39.55
N ALA A 37 -95.35 -22.50 -39.44
CA ALA A 37 -95.05 -21.10 -39.17
C ALA A 37 -94.35 -20.93 -37.81
N LEU A 38 -94.85 -21.58 -36.75
CA LEU A 38 -94.21 -21.58 -35.44
C LEU A 38 -92.81 -22.21 -35.49
N ALA A 39 -92.65 -23.37 -36.16
CA ALA A 39 -91.36 -24.03 -36.29
C ALA A 39 -90.30 -23.14 -36.98
N PHE A 40 -90.68 -22.32 -37.97
CA PHE A 40 -89.77 -21.37 -38.60
C PHE A 40 -89.28 -20.29 -37.62
N TYR A 41 -90.19 -19.65 -36.89
CA TYR A 41 -89.82 -18.60 -35.93
C TYR A 41 -89.11 -19.15 -34.68
N THR A 42 -89.37 -20.40 -34.31
CA THR A 42 -88.62 -21.11 -33.25
C THR A 42 -87.20 -21.45 -33.69
N ARG A 43 -86.96 -21.85 -34.94
CA ARG A 43 -85.58 -22.01 -35.45
C ARG A 43 -84.78 -20.71 -35.41
N ARG A 44 -85.43 -19.55 -35.63
CA ARG A 44 -84.79 -18.24 -35.48
C ARG A 44 -84.46 -17.93 -34.01
N TYR A 45 -85.30 -18.37 -33.07
CA TYR A 45 -84.99 -18.32 -31.65
C TYR A 45 -83.79 -19.22 -31.31
N ASP A 46 -83.74 -20.45 -31.80
CA ASP A 46 -82.63 -21.40 -31.53
C ASP A 46 -81.27 -20.84 -32.00
N ALA A 47 -81.25 -20.12 -33.13
CA ALA A 47 -80.05 -19.45 -33.62
C ALA A 47 -79.56 -18.35 -32.66
N LEU A 48 -80.49 -17.54 -32.11
CA LEU A 48 -80.17 -16.51 -31.12
C LEU A 48 -79.73 -17.14 -29.79
N ALA A 49 -80.39 -18.22 -29.35
CA ALA A 49 -80.03 -18.96 -28.16
C ALA A 49 -78.61 -19.54 -28.28
N PHE A 50 -78.25 -20.08 -29.45
CA PHE A 50 -76.90 -20.56 -29.73
C PHE A 50 -75.86 -19.43 -29.69
N GLU A 51 -76.18 -18.24 -30.22
CA GLU A 51 -75.28 -17.08 -30.17
C GLU A 51 -75.03 -16.61 -28.73
N VAL A 52 -76.08 -16.59 -27.89
CA VAL A 52 -75.99 -16.29 -26.46
C VAL A 52 -75.15 -17.35 -25.73
N ASP A 53 -75.42 -18.63 -25.94
CA ASP A 53 -74.64 -19.74 -25.37
C ASP A 53 -73.14 -19.63 -25.72
N LEU A 54 -72.84 -19.32 -26.99
CA LEU A 54 -71.48 -19.16 -27.47
C LEU A 54 -70.80 -17.93 -26.85
N LEU A 55 -71.54 -16.83 -26.69
CA LEU A 55 -71.02 -15.63 -26.04
C LEU A 55 -70.74 -15.87 -24.54
N GLU A 56 -71.68 -16.50 -23.82
CA GLU A 56 -71.49 -16.88 -22.42
C GLU A 56 -70.26 -17.75 -22.24
N LYS A 57 -70.12 -18.82 -23.03
CA LYS A 57 -68.96 -19.71 -22.97
C LYS A 57 -67.66 -18.95 -23.25
N ARG A 58 -67.64 -18.05 -24.22
CA ARG A 58 -66.46 -17.23 -24.54
C ARG A 58 -66.08 -16.29 -23.40
N VAL A 59 -67.07 -15.63 -22.79
CA VAL A 59 -66.87 -14.69 -21.68
C VAL A 59 -66.43 -15.43 -20.42
N GLN A 60 -67.02 -16.59 -20.11
CA GLN A 60 -66.64 -17.42 -18.96
C GLN A 60 -65.25 -18.04 -19.14
N ALA A 61 -64.93 -18.52 -20.34
CA ALA A 61 -63.62 -19.06 -20.66
C ALA A 61 -62.52 -17.98 -20.81
N GLY A 62 -62.89 -16.69 -20.86
CA GLY A 62 -61.95 -15.59 -21.05
C GLY A 62 -61.28 -15.57 -22.42
N THR A 63 -61.90 -16.17 -23.44
CA THR A 63 -61.36 -16.24 -24.81
C THR A 63 -61.66 -14.99 -25.64
N VAL A 64 -62.47 -14.08 -25.12
CA VAL A 64 -62.79 -12.77 -25.71
C VAL A 64 -62.28 -11.66 -24.79
N SER A 65 -61.78 -10.56 -25.37
CA SER A 65 -61.36 -9.42 -24.55
C SER A 65 -62.57 -8.81 -23.83
N PRO A 66 -62.41 -8.23 -22.63
CA PRO A 66 -63.56 -7.67 -21.92
C PRO A 66 -64.24 -6.48 -22.63
N ASP A 67 -63.52 -5.75 -23.49
CA ASP A 67 -64.11 -4.68 -24.32
C ASP A 67 -64.92 -5.27 -25.49
N ASP A 68 -64.40 -6.31 -26.15
CA ASP A 68 -65.11 -7.02 -27.22
C ASP A 68 -66.33 -7.77 -26.68
N ALA A 69 -66.21 -8.37 -25.49
CA ALA A 69 -67.32 -9.01 -24.78
C ALA A 69 -68.46 -8.02 -24.53
N ARG A 70 -68.14 -6.81 -24.07
CA ARG A 70 -69.13 -5.74 -23.84
C ARG A 70 -69.81 -5.32 -25.15
N ALA A 71 -69.05 -5.17 -26.23
CA ALA A 71 -69.57 -4.84 -27.54
C ALA A 71 -70.47 -5.96 -28.10
N ALA A 72 -70.07 -7.22 -27.91
CA ALA A 72 -70.82 -8.40 -28.31
C ALA A 72 -72.12 -8.53 -27.52
N VAL A 73 -72.10 -8.38 -26.19
CA VAL A 73 -73.32 -8.36 -25.36
C VAL A 73 -74.29 -7.29 -25.88
N LYS A 74 -73.81 -6.05 -26.09
CA LYS A 74 -74.66 -4.97 -26.64
C LYS A 74 -75.28 -5.33 -28.00
N LYS A 75 -74.49 -5.93 -28.90
CA LYS A 75 -74.94 -6.32 -30.24
C LYS A 75 -75.97 -7.44 -30.20
N VAL A 76 -75.72 -8.49 -29.42
CA VAL A 76 -76.63 -9.64 -29.31
C VAL A 76 -77.91 -9.22 -28.59
N THR A 77 -77.83 -8.37 -27.56
CA THR A 77 -79.01 -7.75 -26.92
C THR A 77 -79.89 -7.04 -27.94
N SER A 78 -79.33 -6.16 -28.78
CA SER A 78 -80.09 -5.48 -29.85
C SER A 78 -80.71 -6.49 -30.84
N SER A 79 -79.95 -7.52 -31.20
CA SER A 79 -80.40 -8.55 -32.16
C SER A 79 -81.58 -9.36 -31.62
N ILE A 80 -81.65 -9.57 -30.30
CA ILE A 80 -82.78 -10.24 -29.62
C ILE A 80 -83.96 -9.29 -29.44
N THR A 81 -83.72 -8.02 -29.09
CA THR A 81 -84.77 -7.01 -28.97
C THR A 81 -85.53 -6.83 -30.28
N ASP A 82 -84.84 -6.82 -31.42
CA ASP A 82 -85.44 -6.63 -32.74
C ASP A 82 -85.83 -7.96 -33.43
N ALA A 83 -85.68 -9.10 -32.73
CA ALA A 83 -85.85 -10.41 -33.33
C ALA A 83 -87.31 -10.74 -33.71
N GLN A 84 -87.51 -11.14 -34.96
CA GLN A 84 -88.70 -11.86 -35.39
C GLN A 84 -88.51 -13.35 -35.08
N ALA A 85 -88.76 -13.76 -33.84
CA ALA A 85 -88.56 -15.12 -33.35
C ALA A 85 -89.57 -15.47 -32.26
N VAL A 86 -89.90 -16.76 -32.12
CA VAL A 86 -90.84 -17.27 -31.12
C VAL A 86 -90.10 -18.19 -30.15
N GLY A 87 -89.99 -17.76 -28.89
CA GLY A 87 -89.31 -18.47 -27.81
C GLY A 87 -89.13 -17.55 -26.59
N ASP A 88 -88.40 -18.02 -25.58
CA ASP A 88 -88.11 -17.25 -24.36
C ASP A 88 -87.04 -16.17 -24.62
N LEU A 89 -87.42 -15.10 -25.30
CA LEU A 89 -86.55 -13.96 -25.62
C LEU A 89 -86.15 -13.18 -24.36
N ASP A 90 -87.06 -13.07 -23.40
CA ASP A 90 -86.80 -12.42 -22.11
C ASP A 90 -85.74 -13.19 -21.30
N GLY A 91 -85.79 -14.52 -21.29
CA GLY A 91 -84.76 -15.37 -20.69
C GLY A 91 -83.39 -15.19 -21.34
N LEU A 92 -83.31 -15.06 -22.68
CA LEU A 92 -82.05 -14.75 -23.36
C LEU A 92 -81.52 -13.35 -22.99
N LEU A 93 -82.41 -12.35 -22.84
CA LEU A 93 -82.03 -11.01 -22.38
C LEU A 93 -81.52 -11.02 -20.94
N THR A 94 -82.17 -11.75 -20.02
CA THR A 94 -81.72 -11.91 -18.64
C THR A 94 -80.34 -12.56 -18.56
N ARG A 95 -80.09 -13.57 -19.40
CA ARG A 95 -78.78 -14.23 -19.52
C ARG A 95 -77.69 -13.27 -19.96
N LEU A 96 -77.94 -12.44 -20.98
CA LEU A 96 -77.02 -11.41 -21.43
C LEU A 96 -76.81 -10.30 -20.39
N GLU A 97 -77.86 -9.90 -19.68
CA GLU A 97 -77.77 -8.92 -18.59
C GLU A 97 -76.85 -9.43 -17.47
N ALA A 98 -76.95 -10.72 -17.12
CA ALA A 98 -76.08 -11.36 -16.13
C ALA A 98 -74.59 -11.36 -16.52
N LEU A 99 -74.26 -11.30 -17.82
CA LEU A 99 -72.87 -11.17 -18.29
C LEU A 99 -72.29 -9.77 -18.06
N THR A 100 -73.11 -8.73 -17.99
CA THR A 100 -72.66 -7.33 -17.84
C THR A 100 -71.78 -7.10 -16.59
N PRO A 101 -72.19 -7.49 -15.37
CA PRO A 101 -71.34 -7.33 -14.18
C PRO A 101 -70.07 -8.18 -14.24
N LEU A 102 -70.13 -9.36 -14.85
CA LEU A 102 -68.99 -10.26 -15.00
C LEU A 102 -67.94 -9.67 -15.96
N VAL A 103 -68.36 -9.13 -17.10
CA VAL A 103 -67.48 -8.41 -18.03
C VAL A 103 -66.88 -7.16 -17.38
N ALA A 104 -67.66 -6.40 -16.60
CA ALA A 104 -67.16 -5.24 -15.87
C ALA A 104 -66.08 -5.62 -14.84
N GLN A 105 -66.29 -6.70 -14.09
CA GLN A 105 -65.29 -7.24 -13.16
C GLN A 105 -64.00 -7.67 -13.88
N GLN A 106 -64.11 -8.37 -15.02
CA GLN A 106 -62.95 -8.76 -15.82
C GLN A 106 -62.18 -7.55 -16.37
N ARG A 107 -62.87 -6.47 -16.77
CA ARG A 107 -62.25 -5.20 -17.20
C ARG A 107 -61.42 -4.57 -16.08
N GLU A 108 -62.02 -4.41 -14.90
CA GLU A 108 -61.32 -3.82 -13.75
C GLU A 108 -60.14 -4.68 -13.32
N LYS A 109 -60.29 -6.02 -13.31
CA LYS A 109 -59.17 -6.93 -13.04
C LYS A 109 -58.03 -6.76 -14.05
N LYS A 110 -58.32 -6.73 -15.36
CA LYS A 110 -57.30 -6.53 -16.41
C LYS A 110 -56.65 -5.15 -16.33
N LYS A 111 -57.41 -4.11 -15.99
CA LYS A 111 -56.90 -2.76 -15.77
C LYS A 111 -55.95 -2.72 -14.56
N ALA A 112 -56.34 -3.34 -13.44
CA ALA A 112 -55.49 -3.46 -12.25
C ALA A 112 -54.21 -4.25 -12.52
N GLU A 113 -54.29 -5.39 -13.23
CA GLU A 113 -53.11 -6.17 -13.66
C GLU A 113 -52.14 -5.36 -14.53
N ARG A 114 -52.67 -4.56 -15.47
CA ARG A 114 -51.85 -3.68 -16.31
C ARG A 114 -51.21 -2.56 -15.50
N ALA A 115 -51.97 -1.92 -14.61
CA ALA A 115 -51.46 -0.87 -13.73
C ALA A 115 -50.35 -1.40 -12.81
N ALA A 116 -50.53 -2.59 -12.22
CA ALA A 116 -49.51 -3.25 -11.40
C ALA A 116 -48.22 -3.51 -12.18
N LYS A 117 -48.31 -4.05 -13.41
CA LYS A 117 -47.13 -4.27 -14.27
C LYS A 117 -46.40 -2.98 -14.65
N VAL A 118 -47.14 -1.88 -14.85
CA VAL A 118 -46.56 -0.57 -15.15
C VAL A 118 -45.82 -0.02 -13.92
N GLU A 119 -46.42 -0.12 -12.73
CA GLU A 119 -45.76 0.29 -11.48
C GLU A 119 -44.53 -0.58 -11.16
N GLU A 120 -44.60 -1.91 -11.31
CA GLU A 120 -43.44 -2.80 -11.16
C GLU A 120 -42.30 -2.42 -12.13
N ALA A 121 -42.63 -2.14 -13.39
CA ALA A 121 -41.64 -1.68 -14.38
C ALA A 121 -41.06 -0.31 -14.00
N ARG A 122 -41.88 0.61 -13.47
CA ARG A 122 -41.45 1.93 -13.01
C ARG A 122 -40.51 1.82 -11.82
N GLU A 123 -40.83 1.00 -10.84
CA GLU A 123 -39.96 0.74 -9.68
C GLU A 123 -38.63 0.13 -10.11
N ALA A 124 -38.66 -0.87 -10.99
CA ALA A 124 -37.45 -1.51 -11.50
C ALA A 124 -36.56 -0.52 -12.27
N LYS A 125 -37.12 0.29 -13.18
CA LYS A 125 -36.38 1.35 -13.89
C LYS A 125 -35.85 2.43 -12.95
N THR A 126 -36.60 2.77 -11.91
CA THR A 126 -36.16 3.72 -10.87
C THR A 126 -34.97 3.17 -10.09
N LYS A 127 -34.98 1.87 -9.71
CA LYS A 127 -33.86 1.21 -9.06
C LYS A 127 -32.61 1.22 -9.95
N ILE A 128 -32.76 0.91 -11.24
CA ILE A 128 -31.67 0.97 -12.22
C ILE A 128 -31.05 2.38 -12.29
N ALA A 129 -31.88 3.42 -12.40
CA ALA A 129 -31.39 4.80 -12.46
C ALA A 129 -30.64 5.19 -11.17
N THR A 130 -31.20 4.89 -10.00
CA THR A 130 -30.58 5.20 -8.69
C THR A 130 -29.27 4.42 -8.48
N GLU A 131 -29.20 3.17 -8.92
CA GLU A 131 -27.96 2.39 -8.82
C GLU A 131 -26.88 2.95 -9.75
N ALA A 132 -27.24 3.32 -10.98
CA ALA A 132 -26.31 3.96 -11.92
C ALA A 132 -25.78 5.30 -11.37
N GLU A 133 -26.63 6.11 -10.74
CA GLU A 133 -26.25 7.35 -10.05
C GLU A 133 -25.25 7.08 -8.91
N THR A 134 -25.50 6.03 -8.12
CA THR A 134 -24.58 5.58 -7.06
C THR A 134 -23.21 5.19 -7.62
N ILE A 135 -23.19 4.40 -8.70
CA ILE A 135 -21.95 4.00 -9.38
C ILE A 135 -21.22 5.23 -9.93
N ALA A 136 -21.95 6.20 -10.47
CA ALA A 136 -21.38 7.43 -11.02
C ALA A 136 -20.73 8.34 -9.97
N ALA A 137 -21.23 8.32 -8.74
CA ALA A 137 -20.64 9.02 -7.59
C ALA A 137 -19.44 8.27 -6.97
N GLY A 138 -19.36 6.96 -7.18
CA GLY A 138 -18.30 6.11 -6.65
C GLY A 138 -16.99 6.18 -7.43
N THR A 139 -15.98 5.50 -6.89
CA THR A 139 -14.61 5.41 -7.46
C THR A 139 -14.23 3.99 -7.88
N ASP A 140 -15.21 3.07 -7.96
CA ASP A 140 -14.98 1.73 -8.49
C ASP A 140 -14.87 1.75 -10.01
N TRP A 141 -13.64 2.00 -10.50
CA TRP A 141 -13.32 2.09 -11.92
C TRP A 141 -13.23 0.73 -12.64
N ARG A 142 -13.20 -0.38 -11.89
CA ARG A 142 -13.06 -1.74 -12.44
C ARG A 142 -14.42 -2.38 -12.64
N HIS A 143 -15.24 -2.45 -11.60
CA HIS A 143 -16.53 -3.16 -11.66
C HIS A 143 -17.65 -2.25 -12.15
N GLY A 144 -17.56 -0.93 -11.95
CA GLY A 144 -18.61 0.01 -12.35
C GLY A 144 -18.94 0.00 -13.85
N VAL A 145 -17.94 -0.21 -14.73
CA VAL A 145 -18.18 -0.35 -16.19
C VAL A 145 -19.03 -1.58 -16.49
N THR A 146 -18.70 -2.72 -15.86
CA THR A 146 -19.42 -3.98 -16.08
C THR A 146 -20.84 -3.88 -15.54
N ARG A 147 -21.01 -3.36 -14.32
CA ARG A 147 -22.34 -3.20 -13.71
C ARG A 147 -23.24 -2.22 -14.50
N LEU A 148 -22.70 -1.11 -15.00
CA LEU A 148 -23.47 -0.19 -15.86
C LEU A 148 -23.92 -0.81 -17.19
N ARG A 149 -23.19 -1.82 -17.70
CA ARG A 149 -23.62 -2.57 -18.90
C ARG A 149 -24.75 -3.54 -18.55
N GLU A 150 -24.63 -4.27 -17.45
CA GLU A 150 -25.69 -5.16 -16.96
C GLU A 150 -26.99 -4.38 -16.70
N LEU A 151 -26.91 -3.24 -16.03
CA LEU A 151 -28.05 -2.35 -15.80
C LEU A 151 -28.72 -1.86 -17.09
N LEU A 152 -27.94 -1.62 -18.16
CA LEU A 152 -28.49 -1.27 -19.46
C LEU A 152 -29.26 -2.45 -20.09
N ASP A 153 -28.79 -3.66 -19.90
CA ASP A 153 -29.46 -4.85 -20.43
C ASP A 153 -30.70 -5.22 -19.61
N GLU A 154 -30.65 -5.07 -18.28
CA GLU A 154 -31.82 -5.11 -17.39
C GLU A 154 -32.87 -4.07 -17.82
N TRP A 155 -32.46 -2.84 -18.11
CA TRP A 155 -33.35 -1.78 -18.58
C TRP A 155 -34.10 -2.16 -19.87
N LYS A 156 -33.38 -2.72 -20.85
CA LYS A 156 -33.96 -3.13 -22.15
C LYS A 156 -34.95 -4.28 -22.02
N ALA A 157 -34.79 -5.14 -21.00
CA ALA A 157 -35.68 -6.26 -20.74
C ALA A 157 -37.01 -5.82 -20.12
N LEU A 158 -37.08 -4.61 -19.54
CA LEU A 158 -38.28 -4.09 -18.90
C LEU A 158 -39.29 -3.53 -19.90
N PRO A 159 -40.61 -3.63 -19.61
CA PRO A 159 -41.65 -2.99 -20.39
C PRO A 159 -41.43 -1.47 -20.53
N ARG A 160 -41.92 -0.90 -21.65
CA ARG A 160 -41.94 0.56 -21.82
C ARG A 160 -43.05 1.17 -20.98
N LEU A 161 -42.73 2.29 -20.33
CA LEU A 161 -43.70 3.11 -19.61
C LEU A 161 -44.38 4.09 -20.56
N ASP A 162 -45.17 5.01 -20.01
CA ASP A 162 -45.55 6.22 -20.74
C ASP A 162 -44.30 7.02 -21.11
N LYS A 163 -44.38 7.76 -22.21
CA LYS A 163 -43.24 8.48 -22.79
C LYS A 163 -42.54 9.40 -21.79
N SER A 164 -43.30 10.11 -20.95
CA SER A 164 -42.74 11.10 -20.04
C SER A 164 -41.90 10.43 -18.95
N SER A 165 -42.45 9.40 -18.31
CA SER A 165 -41.75 8.67 -17.25
C SER A 165 -40.53 7.91 -17.77
N ASP A 166 -40.63 7.32 -18.97
CA ASP A 166 -39.52 6.59 -19.60
C ASP A 166 -38.37 7.54 -19.96
N ASP A 167 -38.67 8.70 -20.57
CA ASP A 167 -37.69 9.69 -20.98
C ASP A 167 -36.95 10.28 -19.76
N GLU A 168 -37.66 10.58 -18.67
CA GLU A 168 -37.06 11.10 -17.43
C GLU A 168 -36.07 10.09 -16.81
N LEU A 169 -36.52 8.86 -16.59
CA LEU A 169 -35.69 7.82 -15.98
C LEU A 169 -34.52 7.43 -16.89
N TRP A 170 -34.73 7.41 -18.21
CA TRP A 170 -33.66 7.18 -19.17
C TRP A 170 -32.63 8.30 -19.17
N HIS A 171 -33.07 9.55 -19.07
CA HIS A 171 -32.17 10.70 -18.98
C HIS A 171 -31.28 10.61 -17.73
N ARG A 172 -31.86 10.25 -16.57
CA ARG A 172 -31.11 10.01 -15.33
C ARG A 172 -30.05 8.91 -15.50
N PHE A 173 -30.45 7.75 -15.99
CA PHE A 173 -29.55 6.61 -16.21
C PHE A 173 -28.41 6.95 -17.20
N SER A 174 -28.74 7.53 -18.35
CA SER A 174 -27.75 7.88 -19.39
C SER A 174 -26.79 8.99 -18.93
N SER A 175 -27.28 9.96 -18.15
CA SER A 175 -26.44 11.01 -17.56
C SER A 175 -25.47 10.47 -16.51
N ALA A 176 -25.93 9.54 -15.67
CA ALA A 176 -25.08 8.86 -14.70
C ALA A 176 -23.94 8.07 -15.40
N ARG A 177 -24.27 7.28 -16.43
CA ARG A 177 -23.29 6.54 -17.23
C ARG A 177 -22.26 7.46 -17.91
N THR A 178 -22.72 8.59 -18.46
CA THR A 178 -21.84 9.59 -19.10
C THR A 178 -20.90 10.23 -18.08
N THR A 179 -21.43 10.60 -16.91
CA THR A 179 -20.65 11.16 -15.79
C THR A 179 -19.59 10.20 -15.30
N TYR A 180 -19.95 8.94 -15.04
CA TYR A 180 -19.00 7.90 -14.66
C TYR A 180 -17.87 7.74 -15.69
N THR A 181 -18.23 7.66 -16.97
CA THR A 181 -17.24 7.48 -18.06
C THR A 181 -16.27 8.66 -18.14
N ARG A 182 -16.78 9.89 -17.96
CA ARG A 182 -15.96 11.12 -17.91
C ARG A 182 -15.02 11.12 -16.71
N HIS A 183 -15.52 10.84 -15.50
CA HIS A 183 -14.69 10.78 -14.29
C HIS A 183 -13.62 9.70 -14.38
N ARG A 184 -13.98 8.51 -14.88
CA ARG A 184 -13.03 7.41 -15.10
C ARG A 184 -11.92 7.83 -16.06
N LYS A 185 -12.27 8.45 -17.19
CA LYS A 185 -11.30 8.94 -18.17
C LYS A 185 -10.35 9.97 -17.55
N GLN A 186 -10.90 10.93 -16.81
CA GLN A 186 -10.12 11.94 -16.12
C GLN A 186 -9.16 11.33 -15.09
N HIS A 187 -9.65 10.43 -14.22
CA HIS A 187 -8.84 9.77 -13.21
C HIS A 187 -7.64 9.01 -13.81
N PHE A 188 -7.85 8.24 -14.89
CA PHE A 188 -6.74 7.53 -15.55
C PHE A 188 -5.81 8.46 -16.33
N ALA A 189 -6.31 9.57 -16.86
CA ALA A 189 -5.47 10.59 -17.49
C ALA A 189 -4.56 11.28 -16.46
N GLU A 190 -5.10 11.64 -15.29
CA GLU A 190 -4.32 12.21 -14.18
C GLU A 190 -3.27 11.22 -13.66
N LEU A 191 -3.63 9.93 -13.52
CA LEU A 191 -2.69 8.90 -13.12
C LEU A 191 -1.59 8.68 -14.17
N SER A 192 -1.92 8.77 -15.46
CA SER A 192 -0.93 8.71 -16.54
C SER A 192 0.01 9.91 -16.47
N SER A 193 -0.51 11.14 -16.38
CA SER A 193 0.28 12.36 -16.28
C SER A 193 1.29 12.30 -15.13
N LYS A 194 0.85 11.88 -13.94
CA LYS A 194 1.73 11.73 -12.77
C LYS A 194 2.86 10.71 -13.01
N ARG A 195 2.58 9.62 -13.73
CA ARG A 195 3.59 8.61 -14.09
C ARG A 195 4.56 9.15 -15.14
N ASP A 196 4.08 9.94 -16.10
CA ASP A 196 4.92 10.55 -17.14
C ASP A 196 5.82 11.65 -16.56
N GLU A 197 5.32 12.42 -15.60
CA GLU A 197 6.11 13.36 -14.79
C GLU A 197 7.19 12.63 -13.99
N ALA A 198 6.84 11.52 -13.31
CA ALA A 198 7.80 10.68 -12.61
C ALA A 198 8.88 10.11 -13.55
N ALA A 199 8.49 9.68 -14.75
CA ALA A 199 9.41 9.21 -15.78
C ALA A 199 10.42 10.30 -16.19
N THR A 200 9.95 11.52 -16.40
CA THR A 200 10.79 12.67 -16.76
C THR A 200 11.80 12.99 -15.65
N VAL A 201 11.35 12.98 -14.39
CA VAL A 201 12.26 13.19 -13.24
C VAL A 201 13.29 12.08 -13.16
N LYS A 202 12.88 10.81 -13.29
CA LYS A 202 13.80 9.66 -13.23
C LYS A 202 14.79 9.63 -14.39
N GLU A 203 14.39 10.03 -15.60
CA GLU A 203 15.30 10.19 -16.74
C GLU A 203 16.40 11.21 -16.42
N ARG A 204 16.03 12.38 -15.88
CA ARG A 204 17.00 13.39 -15.44
C ARG A 204 17.96 12.86 -14.38
N LEU A 205 17.45 12.11 -13.40
CA LEU A 205 18.26 11.52 -12.33
C LEU A 205 19.21 10.42 -12.85
N ALA A 206 18.76 9.61 -13.81
CA ALA A 206 19.59 8.60 -14.47
C ALA A 206 20.71 9.26 -15.28
N ALA A 207 20.39 10.29 -16.07
CA ALA A 207 21.39 11.04 -16.81
C ALA A 207 22.42 11.71 -15.89
N GLU A 208 21.98 12.28 -14.75
CA GLU A 208 22.91 12.86 -13.78
C GLU A 208 23.76 11.79 -13.06
N ALA A 209 23.21 10.61 -12.79
CA ALA A 209 23.97 9.49 -12.26
C ALA A 209 25.07 9.05 -13.25
N GLU A 210 24.74 8.99 -14.54
CA GLU A 210 25.66 8.62 -15.62
C GLU A 210 26.82 9.63 -15.74
N THR A 211 26.56 10.93 -15.59
CA THR A 211 27.63 11.95 -15.70
C THR A 211 28.65 11.90 -14.56
N ILE A 212 28.23 11.46 -13.36
CA ILE A 212 29.10 11.37 -12.19
C ILE A 212 29.67 9.96 -11.96
N ALA A 213 29.31 8.98 -12.80
CA ALA A 213 29.65 7.57 -12.61
C ALA A 213 31.16 7.28 -12.64
N THR A 214 31.93 8.08 -13.38
CA THR A 214 33.39 7.94 -13.50
C THR A 214 34.17 8.95 -12.66
N SER A 215 33.51 9.68 -11.76
CA SER A 215 34.17 10.63 -10.86
C SER A 215 35.06 9.88 -9.87
N THR A 216 36.25 10.44 -9.61
CA THR A 216 37.19 9.96 -8.58
C THR A 216 37.06 10.74 -7.26
N ASP A 217 36.16 11.73 -7.19
CA ASP A 217 35.87 12.49 -5.98
C ASP A 217 34.96 11.69 -5.04
N TRP A 218 35.53 10.65 -4.43
CA TRP A 218 34.79 9.58 -3.74
C TRP A 218 33.79 10.07 -2.69
N GLY A 219 34.17 11.04 -1.86
CA GLY A 219 33.34 11.58 -0.78
C GLY A 219 32.13 12.36 -1.31
N PRO A 220 32.34 13.48 -2.01
CA PRO A 220 31.26 14.29 -2.59
C PRO A 220 30.34 13.48 -3.52
N THR A 221 30.90 12.66 -4.42
CA THR A 221 30.11 11.87 -5.37
C THR A 221 29.27 10.79 -4.67
N SER A 222 29.79 10.13 -3.62
CA SER A 222 28.99 9.20 -2.79
C SER A 222 27.80 9.92 -2.12
N GLY A 223 28.01 11.16 -1.68
CA GLY A 223 26.95 12.04 -1.18
C GLY A 223 25.88 12.30 -2.24
N ARG A 224 26.32 12.68 -3.45
CA ARG A 224 25.41 12.96 -4.56
C ARG A 224 24.58 11.74 -4.95
N PHE A 225 25.17 10.55 -5.07
CA PHE A 225 24.43 9.32 -5.35
C PHE A 225 23.35 9.00 -4.29
N ARG A 226 23.63 9.28 -3.00
CA ARG A 226 22.61 9.16 -1.95
C ARG A 226 21.44 10.12 -2.17
N ASP A 227 21.71 11.35 -2.54
CA ASP A 227 20.66 12.35 -2.79
C ASP A 227 19.87 12.08 -4.07
N LEU A 228 20.54 11.58 -5.12
CA LEU A 228 19.86 11.11 -6.32
C LEU A 228 18.92 9.94 -6.00
N MET A 229 19.35 8.97 -5.20
CA MET A 229 18.50 7.85 -4.77
C MET A 229 17.30 8.33 -3.92
N ARG A 230 17.48 9.36 -3.11
CA ARG A 230 16.39 9.99 -2.34
C ARG A 230 15.36 10.64 -3.28
N GLN A 231 15.84 11.42 -4.26
CA GLN A 231 14.98 12.04 -5.28
C GLN A 231 14.28 10.99 -6.15
N TRP A 232 14.97 9.88 -6.46
CA TRP A 232 14.39 8.76 -7.23
C TRP A 232 13.19 8.15 -6.52
N LYS A 233 13.32 7.89 -5.21
CA LYS A 233 12.23 7.38 -4.38
C LYS A 233 11.09 8.39 -4.26
N ALA A 234 11.41 9.67 -4.16
CA ALA A 234 10.43 10.75 -4.05
C ALA A 234 9.64 10.98 -5.35
N ALA A 235 10.22 10.71 -6.52
CA ALA A 235 9.56 10.88 -7.81
C ALA A 235 8.34 9.95 -8.02
N GLY A 236 8.25 8.85 -7.27
CA GLY A 236 7.16 7.88 -7.41
C GLY A 236 7.34 6.94 -8.61
N PRO A 237 6.32 6.15 -8.99
CA PRO A 237 6.42 5.16 -10.06
C PRO A 237 6.20 5.78 -11.44
N ALA A 238 7.05 5.42 -12.41
CA ALA A 238 6.84 5.69 -13.83
C ALA A 238 6.04 4.53 -14.49
N PRO A 239 5.67 4.60 -15.79
CA PRO A 239 5.18 3.45 -16.51
C PRO A 239 6.19 2.30 -16.42
N ARG A 240 5.73 1.08 -16.12
CA ARG A 240 6.57 -0.04 -15.70
C ARG A 240 7.80 -0.28 -16.60
N GLU A 241 7.59 -0.37 -17.91
CA GLU A 241 8.68 -0.61 -18.86
C GLU A 241 9.71 0.53 -18.91
N VAL A 242 9.28 1.77 -18.67
CA VAL A 242 10.17 2.94 -18.60
C VAL A 242 10.92 2.93 -17.28
N ASP A 243 10.23 2.65 -16.17
CA ASP A 243 10.82 2.56 -14.83
C ASP A 243 11.96 1.54 -14.78
N ASP A 244 11.72 0.34 -15.31
CA ASP A 244 12.70 -0.75 -15.33
C ASP A 244 13.97 -0.36 -16.11
N LYS A 245 13.81 0.27 -17.28
CA LYS A 245 14.93 0.75 -18.11
C LYS A 245 15.72 1.85 -17.42
N LEU A 246 15.02 2.84 -16.87
CA LEU A 246 15.63 3.95 -16.16
C LEU A 246 16.38 3.44 -14.93
N TRP A 247 15.79 2.51 -14.18
CA TRP A 247 16.41 1.93 -13.01
C TRP A 247 17.68 1.15 -13.33
N ALA A 248 17.67 0.36 -14.41
CA ALA A 248 18.86 -0.35 -14.88
C ALA A 248 20.01 0.61 -15.21
N ARG A 249 19.71 1.74 -15.89
CA ARG A 249 20.70 2.80 -16.18
C ARG A 249 21.25 3.42 -14.90
N PHE A 250 20.37 3.82 -13.98
CA PHE A 250 20.77 4.42 -12.70
C PHE A 250 21.64 3.46 -11.87
N ARG A 251 21.26 2.17 -11.80
CA ARG A 251 22.04 1.15 -11.08
C ARG A 251 23.37 0.88 -11.74
N SER A 252 23.43 0.79 -13.07
CA SER A 252 24.69 0.63 -13.79
C SER A 252 25.67 1.77 -13.52
N ALA A 253 25.19 3.02 -13.47
CA ALA A 253 26.00 4.18 -13.09
C ALA A 253 26.52 4.09 -11.64
N GLN A 254 25.67 3.68 -10.69
CA GLN A 254 26.09 3.44 -9.30
C GLN A 254 27.15 2.33 -9.21
N ASP A 255 26.91 1.20 -9.86
CA ASP A 255 27.79 0.04 -9.80
C ASP A 255 29.16 0.36 -10.42
N THR A 256 29.20 1.19 -11.47
CA THR A 256 30.44 1.71 -12.05
C THR A 256 31.25 2.53 -11.03
N PHE A 257 30.62 3.51 -10.39
CA PHE A 257 31.28 4.38 -9.42
C PHE A 257 31.76 3.63 -8.18
N PHE A 258 30.87 2.85 -7.54
CA PHE A 258 31.21 2.12 -6.32
C PHE A 258 32.18 0.97 -6.60
N GLY A 259 32.07 0.31 -7.76
CA GLY A 259 33.06 -0.68 -8.19
C GLY A 259 34.45 -0.09 -8.36
N ALA A 260 34.58 1.08 -8.98
CA ALA A 260 35.87 1.78 -9.10
C ALA A 260 36.44 2.20 -7.73
N ARG A 261 35.59 2.73 -6.84
CA ARG A 261 36.00 3.11 -5.48
C ARG A 261 36.51 1.90 -4.68
N ASP A 262 35.74 0.81 -4.72
CA ASP A 262 36.06 -0.39 -3.96
C ASP A 262 37.31 -1.08 -4.52
N ALA A 263 37.58 -0.99 -5.82
CA ALA A 263 38.84 -1.43 -6.44
C ALA A 263 40.04 -0.65 -5.90
N VAL A 264 39.98 0.69 -5.89
CA VAL A 264 41.06 1.53 -5.31
C VAL A 264 41.27 1.21 -3.83
N GLN A 265 40.19 1.05 -3.06
CA GLN A 265 40.30 0.69 -1.65
C GLN A 265 40.92 -0.70 -1.46
N ALA A 266 40.63 -1.65 -2.34
CA ALA A 266 41.21 -2.98 -2.30
C ALA A 266 42.71 -2.95 -2.59
N GLU A 267 43.16 -2.15 -3.56
CA GLU A 267 44.58 -1.94 -3.86
C GLU A 267 45.33 -1.34 -2.66
N GLU A 268 44.78 -0.27 -2.04
CA GLU A 268 45.35 0.32 -0.83
C GLU A 268 45.43 -0.67 0.34
N ASN A 269 44.44 -1.55 0.47
CA ASN A 269 44.42 -2.57 1.52
C ASN A 269 45.50 -3.63 1.30
N VAL A 270 45.75 -4.03 0.05
CA VAL A 270 46.83 -4.97 -0.30
C VAL A 270 48.19 -4.35 0.01
N GLU A 271 48.41 -3.09 -0.38
CA GLU A 271 49.64 -2.36 -0.07
C GLU A 271 49.86 -2.24 1.44
N GLN A 272 48.83 -1.83 2.20
CA GLN A 272 48.91 -1.73 3.65
C GLN A 272 49.20 -3.10 4.30
N GLN A 273 48.63 -4.19 3.80
CA GLN A 273 48.89 -5.53 4.31
C GLN A 273 50.32 -5.99 4.03
N ALA A 274 50.90 -5.64 2.88
CA ALA A 274 52.31 -5.89 2.57
C ALA A 274 53.23 -5.08 3.51
N ASN A 275 52.90 -3.80 3.72
CA ASN A 275 53.62 -2.94 4.65
C ASN A 275 53.54 -3.47 6.09
N LEU A 276 52.38 -4.00 6.49
CA LEU A 276 52.18 -4.64 7.78
C LEU A 276 53.15 -5.81 7.99
N GLN A 277 53.26 -6.71 7.02
CA GLN A 277 54.19 -7.85 7.08
C GLN A 277 55.65 -7.39 7.17
N ALA A 278 56.03 -6.37 6.39
CA ALA A 278 57.37 -5.80 6.45
C ALA A 278 57.68 -5.16 7.81
N LYS A 279 56.73 -4.40 8.39
CA LYS A 279 56.87 -3.83 9.74
C LYS A 279 56.92 -4.91 10.83
N GLU A 280 56.14 -5.98 10.71
CA GLU A 280 56.19 -7.10 11.64
C GLU A 280 57.54 -7.82 11.61
N ALA A 281 58.13 -8.02 10.43
CA ALA A 281 59.47 -8.57 10.29
C ALA A 281 60.53 -7.64 10.91
N LEU A 282 60.43 -6.33 10.66
CA LEU A 282 61.33 -5.34 11.23
C LEU A 282 61.19 -5.23 12.76
N LEU A 283 59.98 -5.41 13.30
CA LEU A 283 59.75 -5.47 14.75
C LEU A 283 60.52 -6.60 15.40
N VAL A 284 60.69 -7.75 14.75
CA VAL A 284 61.49 -8.85 15.29
C VAL A 284 62.97 -8.44 15.39
N GLU A 285 63.50 -7.73 14.39
CA GLU A 285 64.87 -7.17 14.44
C GLU A 285 65.00 -6.11 15.56
N ILE A 286 63.99 -5.28 15.75
CA ILE A 286 63.95 -4.23 16.78
C ILE A 286 63.89 -4.87 18.18
N GLU A 287 63.01 -5.85 18.39
CA GLU A 287 62.88 -6.56 19.66
C GLU A 287 64.15 -7.33 20.04
N ALA A 288 64.94 -7.77 19.06
CA ALA A 288 66.23 -8.43 19.29
C ALA A 288 67.32 -7.52 19.88
N ILE A 289 67.08 -6.19 19.94
CA ILE A 289 67.94 -5.26 20.71
C ILE A 289 67.87 -5.57 22.22
N LEU A 290 66.79 -6.20 22.67
CA LEU A 290 66.61 -6.57 24.07
C LEU A 290 67.23 -7.94 24.37
N PRO A 291 67.88 -8.13 25.55
CA PRO A 291 68.13 -7.11 26.58
C PRO A 291 69.23 -6.12 26.20
N VAL A 292 69.10 -4.86 26.64
CA VAL A 292 70.06 -3.78 26.34
C VAL A 292 71.33 -3.96 27.17
N ASN A 293 72.41 -4.44 26.54
CA ASN A 293 73.70 -4.62 27.20
C ASN A 293 74.65 -3.42 27.03
N ASP A 294 74.56 -2.72 25.89
CA ASP A 294 75.30 -1.49 25.60
C ASP A 294 74.31 -0.45 25.09
N ALA A 295 74.03 0.57 25.92
CA ALA A 295 73.08 1.61 25.61
C ALA A 295 73.47 2.43 24.36
N LYS A 296 74.77 2.61 24.08
CA LYS A 296 75.20 3.38 22.92
C LYS A 296 74.99 2.59 21.63
N ALA A 297 75.43 1.34 21.61
CA ALA A 297 75.25 0.47 20.45
C ALA A 297 73.77 0.19 20.16
N ALA A 298 72.96 -0.02 21.20
CA ALA A 298 71.52 -0.23 21.07
C ALA A 298 70.80 0.97 20.45
N ARG A 299 71.18 2.21 20.82
CA ARG A 299 70.64 3.44 20.21
C ARG A 299 70.97 3.55 18.74
N ASP A 300 72.23 3.33 18.39
CA ASP A 300 72.71 3.48 17.01
C ASP A 300 72.03 2.42 16.11
N GLN A 301 71.87 1.19 16.61
CA GLN A 301 71.13 0.13 15.93
C GLN A 301 69.62 0.46 15.81
N LEU A 302 68.99 0.90 16.90
CA LEU A 302 67.57 1.30 16.90
C LEU A 302 67.31 2.43 15.90
N ARG A 303 68.20 3.42 15.81
CA ARG A 303 68.07 4.53 14.87
C ARG A 303 67.99 4.05 13.41
N GLY A 304 68.92 3.19 13.00
CA GLY A 304 68.89 2.65 11.62
C GLY A 304 67.69 1.74 11.32
N LEU A 305 67.12 1.11 12.36
CA LEU A 305 65.87 0.36 12.24
C LEU A 305 64.65 1.27 12.14
N LEU A 306 64.61 2.39 12.88
CA LEU A 306 63.56 3.39 12.79
C LEU A 306 63.54 4.10 11.43
N ASP A 307 64.70 4.36 10.83
CA ASP A 307 64.76 4.91 9.47
C ASP A 307 64.08 3.95 8.47
N ARG A 308 64.38 2.65 8.54
CA ARG A 308 63.71 1.61 7.71
C ARG A 308 62.22 1.47 8.03
N TRP A 309 61.83 1.68 9.28
CA TRP A 309 60.43 1.61 9.72
C TRP A 309 59.55 2.68 9.08
N ASP A 310 60.10 3.89 8.98
CA ASP A 310 59.41 5.04 8.41
C ASP A 310 59.27 4.90 6.88
N GLU A 311 60.22 4.24 6.22
CA GLU A 311 60.19 3.96 4.77
C GLU A 311 59.09 2.97 4.34
N ILE A 312 58.71 2.01 5.19
CA ILE A 312 57.72 0.95 4.86
C ILE A 312 56.29 1.53 4.70
N GLY A 313 56.01 2.76 5.13
CA GLY A 313 54.72 3.40 4.90
C GLY A 313 53.62 2.98 5.88
N LYS A 314 52.36 3.05 5.43
CA LYS A 314 51.17 2.87 6.29
C LYS A 314 50.75 1.41 6.39
N VAL A 315 50.21 1.04 7.54
CA VAL A 315 49.65 -0.29 7.85
C VAL A 315 48.13 -0.18 8.10
N PRO A 316 47.39 -1.32 8.10
CA PRO A 316 45.98 -1.32 8.43
C PRO A 316 45.72 -0.73 9.81
N ARG A 317 44.66 0.06 9.92
CA ARG A 317 44.32 0.82 11.14
C ARG A 317 44.21 -0.06 12.38
N ASP A 318 43.66 -1.26 12.24
CA ASP A 318 43.46 -2.18 13.35
C ASP A 318 44.78 -2.72 13.92
N SER A 319 45.81 -2.85 13.07
CA SER A 319 47.13 -3.35 13.46
C SER A 319 48.05 -2.25 14.01
N MET A 320 47.81 -0.99 13.63
CA MET A 320 48.65 0.16 13.98
C MET A 320 48.94 0.25 15.49
N ARG A 321 47.92 0.11 16.34
CA ARG A 321 48.08 0.23 17.80
C ARG A 321 49.00 -0.85 18.39
N SER A 322 48.91 -2.08 17.89
CA SER A 322 49.71 -3.21 18.37
C SER A 322 51.18 -3.00 18.03
N ILE A 323 51.42 -2.64 16.77
CA ILE A 323 52.74 -2.47 16.18
C ILE A 323 53.48 -1.27 16.78
N ASP A 324 52.80 -0.14 16.92
CA ASP A 324 53.35 1.04 17.62
C ASP A 324 53.63 0.74 19.10
N GLY A 325 52.80 -0.08 19.74
CA GLY A 325 52.99 -0.48 21.14
C GLY A 325 54.27 -1.30 21.35
N ARG A 326 54.53 -2.27 20.47
CA ARG A 326 55.75 -3.09 20.50
C ARG A 326 57.00 -2.26 20.24
N LEU A 327 56.96 -1.37 19.24
CA LEU A 327 58.06 -0.47 18.94
C LEU A 327 58.40 0.42 20.15
N ARG A 328 57.37 1.07 20.72
CA ARG A 328 57.53 1.95 21.89
C ARG A 328 58.11 1.24 23.10
N ALA A 329 57.81 -0.05 23.30
CA ALA A 329 58.38 -0.82 24.39
C ALA A 329 59.91 -0.93 24.28
N VAL A 330 60.42 -1.18 23.07
CA VAL A 330 61.86 -1.23 22.81
C VAL A 330 62.49 0.16 22.90
N GLU A 331 61.86 1.19 22.30
CA GLU A 331 62.31 2.58 22.42
C GLU A 331 62.45 3.01 23.89
N GLN A 332 61.45 2.68 24.71
CA GLN A 332 61.47 2.99 26.13
C GLN A 332 62.55 2.22 26.89
N ALA A 333 62.79 0.96 26.54
CA ALA A 333 63.84 0.15 27.17
C ALA A 333 65.25 0.68 26.84
N VAL A 334 65.50 1.03 25.56
CA VAL A 334 66.78 1.66 25.15
C VAL A 334 66.96 3.00 25.84
N LYS A 335 65.92 3.85 25.86
CA LYS A 335 65.96 5.13 26.55
C LYS A 335 66.25 4.98 28.05
N SER A 336 65.58 4.06 28.74
CA SER A 336 65.82 3.81 30.16
C SER A 336 67.26 3.36 30.43
N ALA A 337 67.84 2.53 29.56
CA ALA A 337 69.25 2.12 29.67
C ALA A 337 70.23 3.28 29.45
N GLU A 338 69.91 4.20 28.53
CA GLU A 338 70.69 5.43 28.33
C GLU A 338 70.60 6.36 29.54
N ASP A 339 69.40 6.55 30.08
CA ASP A 339 69.17 7.34 31.28
C ASP A 339 69.94 6.76 32.48
N GLU A 340 70.02 5.43 32.61
CA GLU A 340 70.81 4.74 33.64
C GLU A 340 72.31 5.00 33.46
N VAL A 341 72.85 4.83 32.24
CA VAL A 341 74.25 5.14 31.94
C VAL A 341 74.54 6.62 32.23
N TRP A 342 73.67 7.53 31.82
CA TRP A 342 73.81 8.96 32.09
C TRP A 342 73.79 9.28 33.58
N ASN A 343 72.86 8.69 34.35
CA ASN A 343 72.75 8.92 35.78
C ASN A 343 74.01 8.44 36.53
N ASN A 344 74.55 7.27 36.16
CA ASN A 344 75.75 6.70 36.77
C ASN A 344 77.02 7.46 36.37
N THR A 345 77.05 8.06 35.18
CA THR A 345 78.21 8.82 34.66
C THR A 345 78.09 10.34 34.84
N ASN A 346 77.01 10.84 35.43
CA ASN A 346 76.73 12.27 35.57
C ASN A 346 77.84 12.97 36.39
N PRO A 347 78.68 13.82 35.75
CA PRO A 347 79.84 14.41 36.42
C PRO A 347 79.46 15.35 37.57
N GLU A 348 78.35 16.08 37.44
CA GLU A 348 77.89 16.99 38.48
C GLU A 348 77.32 16.22 39.68
N ALA A 349 76.55 15.16 39.44
CA ALA A 349 75.98 14.33 40.49
C ALA A 349 77.08 13.60 41.27
N ARG A 350 78.06 13.02 40.56
CA ARG A 350 79.26 12.43 41.15
C ARG A 350 80.06 13.48 41.93
N ALA A 351 80.29 14.68 41.39
CA ALA A 351 81.00 15.74 42.10
C ALA A 351 80.27 16.19 43.39
N ARG A 352 78.93 16.25 43.38
CA ARG A 352 78.12 16.52 44.60
C ARG A 352 78.22 15.39 45.62
N ALA A 353 78.20 14.14 45.18
CA ALA A 353 78.41 12.97 46.04
C ALA A 353 79.81 12.98 46.67
N GLU A 354 80.86 13.25 45.87
CA GLU A 354 82.24 13.43 46.34
C GLU A 354 82.37 14.59 47.34
N ALA A 355 81.71 15.73 47.07
CA ALA A 355 81.70 16.88 47.98
C ALA A 355 81.01 16.55 49.32
N THR A 356 79.91 15.80 49.28
CA THR A 356 79.18 15.36 50.48
C THR A 356 80.03 14.41 51.33
N VAL A 357 80.73 13.46 50.70
CA VAL A 357 81.69 12.57 51.39
C VAL A 357 82.81 13.39 52.05
N LYS A 358 83.41 14.35 51.33
CA LYS A 358 84.45 15.23 51.87
C LYS A 358 83.95 16.07 53.05
N GLN A 359 82.74 16.61 52.98
CA GLN A 359 82.13 17.39 54.05
C GLN A 359 81.86 16.55 55.31
N LEU A 360 81.36 15.32 55.15
CA LEU A 360 81.14 14.41 56.29
C LEU A 360 82.47 14.01 56.94
N GLN A 361 83.51 13.75 56.14
CA GLN A 361 84.86 13.49 56.66
C GLN A 361 85.41 14.67 57.46
N SER A 362 85.29 15.90 56.95
CA SER A 362 85.78 17.09 57.66
C SER A 362 85.04 17.31 58.98
N LEU A 363 83.72 17.15 59.00
CA LEU A 363 82.90 17.25 60.20
C LEU A 363 83.26 16.19 61.24
N ILE A 364 83.53 14.95 60.81
CA ILE A 364 84.01 13.88 61.70
C ILE A 364 85.36 14.26 62.31
N THR A 365 86.31 14.72 61.49
CA THR A 365 87.63 15.17 61.97
C THR A 365 87.53 16.31 62.98
N ASP A 366 86.65 17.28 62.74
CA ASP A 366 86.45 18.40 63.66
C ASP A 366 85.78 17.96 64.96
N LEU A 367 84.80 17.06 64.90
CA LEU A 367 84.18 16.47 66.09
C LEU A 367 85.18 15.60 66.88
N GLU A 368 86.10 14.89 66.21
CA GLU A 368 87.19 14.14 66.86
C GLU A 368 88.15 15.07 67.61
N LYS A 369 88.52 16.20 67.00
CA LYS A 369 89.29 17.25 67.68
C LYS A 369 88.54 17.86 68.86
N GLN A 370 87.22 18.06 68.75
CA GLN A 370 86.40 18.57 69.86
C GLN A 370 86.26 17.55 70.99
N ALA A 371 86.05 16.27 70.66
CA ALA A 371 85.96 15.19 71.64
C ALA A 371 87.25 15.08 72.46
N THR A 372 88.40 15.05 71.78
CA THR A 372 89.73 15.01 72.43
C THR A 372 90.01 16.25 73.27
N LYS A 373 89.62 17.45 72.80
CA LYS A 373 89.72 18.70 73.58
C LYS A 373 88.82 18.69 74.83
N HIS A 374 87.59 18.19 74.73
CA HIS A 374 86.69 18.10 75.87
C HIS A 374 87.14 17.06 76.90
N GLU A 375 87.78 15.97 76.46
CA GLU A 375 88.46 14.99 77.31
C GLU A 375 89.63 15.60 78.07
N SER A 376 90.53 16.33 77.38
CA SER A 376 91.67 16.99 78.04
C SER A 376 91.25 18.09 79.02
N GLN A 377 90.03 18.62 78.88
CA GLN A 377 89.44 19.63 79.77
C GLN A 377 88.58 19.03 80.90
N GLY A 378 88.52 17.69 81.03
CA GLY A 378 87.77 17.00 82.08
C GLY A 378 86.25 17.01 81.92
N ASN A 379 85.73 17.41 80.76
CA ASN A 379 84.28 17.49 80.51
C ASN A 379 83.76 16.22 79.81
N ALA A 380 83.62 15.15 80.61
CA ALA A 380 83.23 13.82 80.13
C ALA A 380 81.86 13.79 79.40
N ARG A 381 80.92 14.64 79.79
CA ARG A 381 79.58 14.73 79.16
C ARG A 381 79.69 15.22 77.72
N LYS A 382 80.36 16.35 77.49
CA LYS A 382 80.53 16.92 76.14
C LYS A 382 81.38 16.03 75.23
N ALA A 383 82.37 15.34 75.79
CA ALA A 383 83.14 14.34 75.04
C ALA A 383 82.28 13.15 74.58
N LYS A 384 81.38 12.66 75.44
CA LYS A 384 80.44 11.59 75.07
C LYS A 384 79.45 12.03 73.99
N GLU A 385 78.87 13.23 74.12
CA GLU A 385 77.98 13.83 73.11
C GLU A 385 78.69 13.98 71.74
N ALA A 386 79.97 14.40 71.74
CA ALA A 386 80.76 14.48 70.51
C ALA A 386 81.05 13.11 69.89
N ARG A 387 81.30 12.07 70.70
CA ARG A 387 81.50 10.68 70.22
C ARG A 387 80.24 10.06 69.65
N GLU A 388 79.08 10.29 70.28
CA GLU A 388 77.78 9.88 69.74
C GLU A 388 77.48 10.59 68.41
N ALA A 389 77.81 11.88 68.32
CA ALA A 389 77.72 12.62 67.06
C ALA A 389 78.65 12.03 65.99
N ILE A 390 79.90 11.69 66.31
CA ILE A 390 80.83 11.02 65.39
C ILE A 390 80.27 9.69 64.88
N ALA A 391 79.71 8.86 65.77
CA ALA A 391 79.13 7.57 65.38
C ALA A 391 78.01 7.75 64.35
N ALA A 392 77.08 8.68 64.60
CA ALA A 392 76.02 8.99 63.65
C ALA A 392 76.54 9.53 62.30
N ARG A 393 77.57 10.40 62.30
CA ARG A 393 78.18 10.89 61.04
C ARG A 393 78.95 9.80 60.31
N ARG A 394 79.55 8.83 61.00
CA ARG A 394 80.24 7.69 60.38
C ARG A 394 79.25 6.77 59.67
N GLU A 395 78.08 6.53 60.25
CA GLU A 395 77.00 5.79 59.56
C GLU A 395 76.56 6.51 58.27
N TRP A 396 76.37 7.82 58.33
CA TRP A 396 76.04 8.61 57.13
C TRP A 396 77.18 8.66 56.12
N LEU A 397 78.44 8.69 56.56
CA LEU A 397 79.61 8.63 55.69
C LEU A 397 79.64 7.31 54.91
N THR A 398 79.39 6.18 55.57
CA THR A 398 79.31 4.87 54.92
C THR A 398 78.21 4.85 53.86
N GLN A 399 77.02 5.40 54.17
CA GLN A 399 75.93 5.50 53.19
C GLN A 399 76.29 6.40 52.00
N ALA A 400 76.94 7.54 52.24
CA ALA A 400 77.39 8.45 51.19
C ALA A 400 78.52 7.85 50.33
N GLN A 401 79.40 7.04 50.92
CA GLN A 401 80.45 6.32 50.18
C GLN A 401 79.87 5.21 49.30
N ASN A 402 78.84 4.50 49.78
CA ASN A 402 78.13 3.51 48.97
C ASN A 402 77.39 4.18 47.80
N ALA A 403 76.68 5.28 48.06
CA ALA A 403 76.04 6.06 47.00
C ALA A 403 77.05 6.64 46.00
N LEU A 404 78.28 6.96 46.43
CA LEU A 404 79.37 7.39 45.54
C LEU A 404 79.92 6.23 44.69
N SER A 405 80.00 5.01 45.24
CA SER A 405 80.43 3.84 44.48
C SER A 405 79.45 3.41 43.39
N ASP A 406 78.17 3.78 43.53
CA ASP A 406 77.14 3.56 42.51
C ASP A 406 77.37 4.42 41.24
N PHE A 407 78.19 5.48 41.32
CA PHE A 407 78.70 6.23 40.16
C PHE A 407 80.01 5.61 39.64
N SER A 408 79.95 4.35 39.17
CA SER A 408 81.09 3.63 38.60
C SER A 408 81.23 3.80 37.09
#